data_AF-A0A926YJ67-F1
#
_entry.id   AF-A0A926YJ67-F1
#
_cell.length_a   1.000
_cell.length_b   1.000
_cell.length_c   1.000
_cell.angle_alpha   90.00
_cell.angle_beta   90.00
_cell.angle_gamma   90.00
#
_symmetry.space_group_name_H-M   'P 1'
#
loop_
_entity.id
_entity.type
_entity.pdbx_description
1 polymer ?
#
loop_
_entity_poly.entity_id
_entity_poly.type
_entity_poly.pdbx_seq_one_letter_code
_entity_poly.pdbx_strand_id
1 'polypeptide(L)'
;MSYFQDAKAHFVASHQHPINQALHHLTNTLAIVAVVLLFYDWRWTLACLVLTQVFALGGHFVFEKNQPAAVKYPGITILASLSWSLDHWFGLRQILNYLNRPSETRDRTS
;
A
#
# COMPACT_ATOMS: atom_id res chain seq x y z
N MET A 1 -4.88 -20.43 12.16
CA MET A 1 -4.50 -19.49 11.09
C MET A 1 -3.02 -19.16 11.25
N SER A 2 -2.23 -18.98 10.18
CA SER A 2 -0.83 -18.57 10.36
C SER A 2 -0.76 -17.08 10.73
N TYR A 3 0.20 -16.68 11.58
CA TYR A 3 0.37 -15.30 12.06
C TYR A 3 0.41 -14.26 10.92
N PHE A 4 0.98 -14.64 9.77
CA PHE A 4 1.01 -13.81 8.56
C PHE A 4 -0.38 -13.57 7.96
N GLN A 5 -1.24 -14.57 7.93
CA GLN A 5 -2.60 -14.43 7.41
C GLN A 5 -3.45 -13.51 8.29
N ASP A 6 -3.28 -13.58 9.61
CA ASP A 6 -3.96 -12.67 10.53
C ASP A 6 -3.48 -11.22 10.36
N ALA A 7 -2.17 -11.02 10.19
CA ALA A 7 -1.60 -9.71 9.88
C ALA A 7 -2.10 -9.16 8.54
N LYS A 8 -2.20 -10.01 7.51
CA LYS A 8 -2.73 -9.65 6.18
C LYS A 8 -4.21 -9.31 6.22
N ALA A 9 -5.03 -10.10 6.91
CA ALA A 9 -6.44 -9.81 7.11
C ALA A 9 -6.65 -8.50 7.86
N HIS A 10 -5.87 -8.25 8.92
CA HIS A 10 -5.92 -7.01 9.67
C HIS A 10 -5.46 -5.81 8.84
N PHE A 11 -4.42 -5.98 8.01
CA PHE A 11 -3.96 -4.95 7.07
C PHE A 11 -5.08 -4.57 6.11
N VAL A 12 -5.69 -5.54 5.40
CA VAL A 12 -6.79 -5.26 4.47
C VAL A 12 -7.95 -4.57 5.17
N ALA A 13 -8.37 -5.05 6.33
CA ALA A 13 -9.46 -4.45 7.10
C ALA A 13 -9.18 -2.99 7.52
N SER A 14 -7.90 -2.63 7.72
CA SER A 14 -7.48 -1.28 8.11
C SER A 14 -7.20 -0.36 6.92
N HIS A 15 -7.35 -0.86 5.68
CA HIS A 15 -7.08 -0.11 4.45
C HIS A 15 -8.23 -0.30 3.47
N GLN A 16 -9.32 0.43 3.70
CA GLN A 16 -10.54 0.37 2.88
C GLN A 16 -10.62 1.54 1.88
N HIS A 17 -9.97 2.67 2.18
CA HIS A 17 -10.03 3.85 1.33
C HIS A 17 -9.17 3.65 0.06
N PRO A 18 -9.72 3.85 -1.16
CA PRO A 18 -9.00 3.57 -2.41
C PRO A 18 -7.73 4.40 -2.58
N ILE A 19 -7.73 5.66 -2.12
CA ILE A 19 -6.53 6.50 -2.14
C ILE A 19 -5.45 5.96 -1.19
N ASN A 20 -5.84 5.48 0.00
CA ASN A 20 -4.90 4.90 0.95
C ASN A 20 -4.29 3.61 0.39
N GLN A 21 -5.10 2.76 -0.25
CA GLN A 21 -4.64 1.57 -0.97
C GLN A 21 -3.64 1.91 -2.09
N ALA A 22 -3.93 2.93 -2.90
CA ALA A 22 -3.02 3.39 -3.96
C ALA A 22 -1.68 3.91 -3.40
N LEU A 23 -1.73 4.67 -2.30
CA LEU A 23 -0.52 5.15 -1.61
C LEU A 23 0.33 3.99 -1.06
N HIS A 24 -0.29 2.91 -0.58
CA HIS A 24 0.42 1.71 -0.14
C HIS A 24 1.04 0.93 -1.30
N HIS A 25 0.36 0.84 -2.45
CA HIS A 25 0.99 0.31 -3.66
C HIS A 25 2.21 1.12 -4.07
N LEU A 26 2.09 2.46 -4.09
CA LEU A 26 3.21 3.36 -4.39
C LEU A 26 4.35 3.20 -3.39
N THR A 27 4.04 3.09 -2.10
CA THR A 27 5.01 2.84 -1.03
C THR A 27 5.78 1.55 -1.27
N ASN A 28 5.09 0.46 -1.62
CA ASN A 28 5.74 -0.83 -1.91
C ASN A 28 6.63 -0.75 -3.16
N THR A 29 6.20 -0.06 -4.22
CA THR A 29 7.03 0.17 -5.41
C THR A 29 8.27 0.98 -5.07
N LEU A 30 8.12 2.07 -4.31
CA LEU A 30 9.25 2.88 -3.86
C LEU A 30 10.22 2.09 -2.99
N ALA A 31 9.72 1.20 -2.12
CA ALA A 31 10.57 0.33 -1.31
C ALA A 31 11.42 -0.60 -2.18
N ILE A 32 10.84 -1.19 -3.24
CA ILE A 32 11.58 -2.02 -4.20
C ILE A 32 12.63 -1.19 -4.94
N VAL A 33 12.24 0.00 -5.43
CA VAL A 33 13.16 0.93 -6.11
C VAL A 33 14.31 1.36 -5.18
N ALA A 34 14.03 1.62 -3.91
CA ALA A 34 15.04 1.98 -2.91
C ALA A 34 16.09 0.88 -2.72
N VAL A 35 15.66 -0.39 -2.70
CA VAL A 35 16.56 -1.55 -2.62
C VAL A 35 17.44 -1.65 -3.86
N VAL A 36 16.90 -1.42 -5.06
CA VAL A 36 17.70 -1.41 -6.30
C VAL A 36 18.71 -0.26 -6.28
N LEU A 37 18.28 0.94 -5.89
CA LEU A 37 19.12 2.13 -5.82
C LEU A 37 20.22 2.00 -4.76
N LEU A 38 20.05 1.16 -3.74
CA LEU A 38 21.08 0.91 -2.73
C LEU A 38 22.40 0.42 -3.34
N PHE A 39 22.31 -0.35 -4.44
CA PHE A 39 23.46 -0.87 -5.16
C PHE A 39 24.03 0.12 -6.20
N TYR A 40 23.33 1.24 -6.45
CA TYR A 40 23.76 2.28 -7.38
C TYR A 40 24.29 3.52 -6.65
N ASP A 41 23.45 4.13 -5.80
CA ASP A 41 23.78 5.27 -4.97
C ASP A 41 22.84 5.33 -3.75
N TRP A 42 23.41 5.09 -2.57
CA TRP A 42 22.70 5.07 -1.28
C TRP A 42 22.00 6.39 -0.94
N ARG A 43 22.41 7.53 -1.52
CA ARG A 43 21.78 8.84 -1.27
C ARG A 43 20.35 8.86 -1.79
N TRP A 44 20.10 8.24 -2.94
CA TRP A 44 18.77 8.10 -3.48
C TRP A 44 17.92 7.11 -2.70
N THR A 45 18.54 6.05 -2.14
CA THR A 45 17.85 5.14 -1.21
C THR A 45 17.28 5.89 -0.01
N LEU A 46 18.04 6.81 0.60
CA LEU A 46 17.52 7.62 1.72
C LEU A 46 16.32 8.48 1.31
N ALA A 47 16.39 9.13 0.14
CA ALA A 47 15.27 9.92 -0.37
C ALA A 47 14.02 9.04 -0.56
N CYS A 48 14.17 7.86 -1.17
CA CYS A 48 13.07 6.90 -1.31
C CYS A 48 12.56 6.41 0.05
N LEU A 49 13.44 6.15 1.02
CA LEU A 49 13.05 5.72 2.36
C LEU A 49 12.18 6.79 3.04
N VAL A 50 12.56 8.06 2.97
CA VAL A 50 11.77 9.17 3.50
C VAL A 50 10.41 9.23 2.81
N LEU A 51 10.38 9.14 1.47
CA LEU A 51 9.13 9.16 0.71
C LEU A 51 8.21 8.01 1.07
N THR A 52 8.73 6.78 1.27
CA THR A 52 7.90 5.66 1.73
C THR A 52 7.22 5.93 3.06
N GLN A 53 7.90 6.60 4.01
CA GLN A 53 7.27 6.96 5.29
C GLN A 53 6.21 8.04 5.10
N VAL A 54 6.47 9.05 4.26
CA VAL A 54 5.52 10.14 3.97
C VAL A 54 4.25 9.58 3.33
N PHE A 55 4.35 8.66 2.38
CA PHE A 55 3.19 8.07 1.73
C PHE A 55 2.43 7.10 2.65
N ALA A 56 3.13 6.23 3.38
CA ALA A 56 2.50 5.31 4.31
C ALA A 56 1.74 6.05 5.42
N LEU A 57 2.40 7.00 6.08
CA LEU A 57 1.79 7.77 7.18
C LEU A 57 0.77 8.78 6.66
N GLY A 58 1.05 9.45 5.54
CA GLY A 58 0.14 10.40 4.92
C GLY A 58 -1.20 9.77 4.54
N GLY A 59 -1.18 8.55 4.00
CA GLY A 59 -2.39 7.76 3.73
C GLY A 59 -3.26 7.56 4.98
N HIS A 60 -2.63 7.13 6.06
CA HIS A 60 -3.30 6.92 7.34
C HIS A 60 -3.79 8.20 7.99
N PHE A 61 -2.97 9.26 8.08
CA PHE A 61 -3.34 10.48 8.79
C PHE A 61 -4.33 11.35 8.03
N VAL A 62 -4.26 11.39 6.69
CA VAL A 62 -5.10 12.27 5.86
C VAL A 62 -6.42 11.61 5.49
N PHE A 63 -6.40 10.33 5.08
CA PHE A 63 -7.57 9.69 4.47
C PHE A 63 -8.34 8.77 5.42
N GLU A 64 -7.65 7.93 6.19
CA GLU A 64 -8.34 6.95 7.06
C GLU A 64 -8.46 7.38 8.52
N LYS A 65 -7.58 8.28 8.98
CA LYS A 65 -7.47 8.73 10.38
C LYS A 65 -7.45 7.55 11.38
N ASN A 66 -6.87 6.43 10.98
CA ASN A 66 -6.78 5.21 11.78
C ASN A 66 -5.33 4.94 12.21
N GLN A 67 -5.15 4.03 13.17
CA GLN A 67 -3.81 3.65 13.60
C GLN A 67 -3.16 2.71 12.57
N PRO A 68 -1.85 2.88 12.28
CA PRO A 68 -1.16 2.03 11.33
C PRO A 68 -1.19 0.57 11.81
N ALA A 69 -1.49 -0.37 10.90
CA ALA A 69 -1.54 -1.80 11.22
C ALA A 69 -0.21 -2.36 11.78
N ALA A 70 0.90 -1.64 11.54
CA ALA A 70 2.21 -1.93 12.11
C ALA A 70 2.26 -1.83 13.64
N VAL A 71 1.32 -1.12 14.28
CA VAL A 71 1.18 -1.06 15.75
C VAL A 71 0.81 -2.43 16.32
N LYS A 72 -0.04 -3.19 15.61
CA LYS A 72 -0.50 -4.51 16.06
C LYS A 72 0.42 -5.64 15.61
N TYR A 73 1.03 -5.52 14.42
CA TYR A 73 1.91 -6.54 13.83
C TYR A 73 3.22 -5.92 13.33
N PRO A 74 4.14 -5.53 14.23
CA PRO A 74 5.37 -4.84 13.84
C PRO A 74 6.23 -5.69 12.90
N GLY A 75 6.77 -5.06 11.85
CA GLY A 75 7.62 -5.70 10.84
C GLY A 75 6.88 -6.59 9.84
N ILE A 76 5.93 -7.42 10.30
CA ILE A 76 5.19 -8.35 9.44
C ILE A 76 4.15 -7.64 8.58
N THR A 77 3.63 -6.50 9.00
CA THR A 77 2.74 -5.66 8.17
C THR A 77 3.39 -5.24 6.85
N ILE A 78 4.71 -5.05 6.79
CA ILE A 78 5.41 -4.69 5.55
C ILE A 78 5.34 -5.85 4.56
N LEU A 79 5.61 -7.08 5.02
CA LEU A 79 5.49 -8.28 4.19
C LEU A 79 4.03 -8.54 3.77
N ALA A 80 3.08 -8.30 4.68
CA ALA A 80 1.66 -8.43 4.38
C ALA A 80 1.21 -7.42 3.32
N SER A 81 1.66 -6.16 3.43
CA SER A 81 1.41 -5.10 2.44
C SER A 81 2.02 -5.44 1.09
N LEU A 82 3.27 -5.91 1.05
CA LEU A 82 3.94 -6.30 -0.19
C LEU A 82 3.23 -7.49 -0.85
N SER A 83 2.89 -8.53 -0.10
CA SER A 83 2.13 -9.68 -0.60
C SER A 83 0.77 -9.25 -1.14
N TRP A 84 0.05 -8.42 -0.40
CA TRP A 84 -1.23 -7.89 -0.83
C TRP A 84 -1.10 -7.05 -2.11
N SER A 85 -0.05 -6.23 -2.22
CA SER A 85 0.24 -5.43 -3.40
C SER A 85 0.53 -6.29 -4.62
N LEU A 86 1.29 -7.37 -4.45
CA LEU A 86 1.56 -8.34 -5.52
C LEU A 86 0.29 -9.04 -5.99
N ASP A 87 -0.58 -9.48 -5.08
CA ASP A 87 -1.86 -10.12 -5.43
C ASP A 87 -2.74 -9.20 -6.29
N HIS A 88 -2.70 -7.89 -6.00
CA HIS A 88 -3.44 -6.85 -6.72
C HIS A 88 -2.71 -6.29 -7.94
N TRP A 89 -1.55 -6.85 -8.29
CA TRP A 89 -0.69 -6.38 -9.38
C TRP A 89 -0.36 -4.88 -9.23
N PHE A 90 0.00 -4.46 -8.03
CA PHE A 90 0.28 -3.06 -7.66
C PHE A 90 -0.85 -2.09 -8.06
N GLY A 91 -2.11 -2.53 -7.94
CA GLY A 91 -3.30 -1.73 -8.24
C GLY A 91 -3.84 -1.88 -9.66
N LEU A 92 -3.13 -2.56 -10.57
CA LEU A 92 -3.61 -2.80 -11.94
C LEU A 92 -4.95 -3.55 -11.95
N ARG A 93 -5.15 -4.51 -11.05
CA ARG A 93 -6.44 -5.22 -10.94
C ARG A 93 -7.58 -4.28 -10.54
N GLN A 94 -7.31 -3.31 -9.67
CA GLN A 94 -8.33 -2.36 -9.23
C GLN A 94 -8.73 -1.41 -10.37
N ILE A 95 -7.74 -0.94 -11.14
CA ILE A 95 -7.96 -0.12 -12.33
C ILE A 95 -8.74 -0.90 -13.39
N LEU A 96 -8.33 -2.14 -13.68
CA LEU A 96 -9.03 -2.99 -14.65
C LEU A 96 -10.49 -3.25 -14.24
N ASN A 97 -10.75 -3.50 -12.97
CA ASN A 97 -12.10 -3.66 -12.45
C ASN A 97 -12.93 -2.36 -12.56
N TYR A 98 -12.31 -1.21 -12.33
CA TYR A 98 -12.95 0.09 -12.53
C TYR A 98 -13.30 0.34 -14.01
N LEU A 99 -12.37 0.02 -14.93
CA LEU A 99 -12.58 0.15 -16.38
C LEU A 99 -13.64 -0.83 -16.91
N ASN A 100 -13.68 -2.05 -16.38
CA ASN A 100 -14.67 -3.07 -16.73
C ASN A 100 -16.05 -2.81 -16.10
N ARG A 101 -16.18 -1.82 -15.20
CA ARG A 101 -17.46 -1.46 -14.60
C ARG A 101 -18.35 -0.78 -15.64
N PRO A 102 -19.63 -1.18 -15.79
CA PRO A 102 -20.56 -0.52 -16.71
C PRO A 102 -20.71 0.96 -16.35
N SER A 103 -20.77 1.83 -17.38
CA SER A 103 -20.76 3.30 -17.26
C SER A 103 -21.80 3.85 -16.30
N GLU A 104 -22.96 3.21 -16.20
CA GLU A 104 -24.07 3.57 -15.31
C GLU A 104 -23.71 3.55 -13.81
N THR A 105 -22.61 2.88 -13.45
CA THR A 105 -22.12 2.81 -12.06
C THR A 105 -20.87 3.66 -11.79
N ARG A 106 -20.27 4.30 -12.82
CA ARG A 106 -19.08 5.16 -12.65
C ARG A 106 -19.42 6.54 -12.11
N ASP A 107 -20.60 7.08 -12.48
CA ASP A 107 -21.01 8.46 -12.16
C ASP A 107 -21.65 8.63 -10.77
N ARG A 108 -21.87 7.54 -10.01
CA ARG A 108 -22.50 7.62 -8.67
C ARG A 108 -21.51 7.76 -7.51
N THR A 109 -20.20 7.73 -7.76
CA THR A 109 -19.18 7.71 -6.70
C THR A 109 -18.13 8.82 -6.82
N SER A 110 -18.41 9.89 -7.57
CA SER A 110 -17.63 11.13 -7.55
C SER A 110 -18.11 12.08 -6.45
#